data_AF-A0A923W468-F1
#
_entry.id   AF-A0A923W468-F1
#
_cell.length_a   1.000
_cell.length_b   1.000
_cell.length_c   1.000
_cell.angle_alpha   90.00
_cell.angle_beta   90.00
_cell.angle_gamma   90.00
#
_symmetry.space_group_name_H-M   'P 1'
#
loop_
_entity.id
_entity.type
_entity.pdbx_description
1 polymer ?
#
loop_
_entity_poly.entity_id
_entity_poly.type
_entity_poly.pdbx_seq_one_letter_code
_entity_poly.pdbx_strand_id
1 'polypeptide(L)'
;VANSGRFARSLGLLLGPGSAFGHFLAFSDWLWRATGKTHEFAYEKLVDLLHDHLTTVRGLAAGPVRAALRADYQASGARGSPQSLAELPGHMAGAQAAAPDSRRAERQLRHLGQHREDIKHAAAAA
;
A
#
# COMPACT_ATOMS: atom_id res chain seq x y z
N VAL A 1 4.77 3.32 -4.69
CA VAL A 1 5.03 2.24 -3.70
C VAL A 1 5.56 2.80 -2.39
N ALA A 2 6.84 3.16 -2.26
CA ALA A 2 7.46 3.58 -0.98
C ALA A 2 6.77 4.79 -0.32
N ASN A 3 6.52 5.87 -1.08
CA ASN A 3 5.97 7.13 -0.55
C ASN A 3 4.48 7.08 -0.18
N SER A 4 3.81 5.96 -0.42
CA SER A 4 2.37 5.84 -0.15
C SER A 4 2.03 5.53 1.31
N GLY A 5 2.99 5.00 2.06
CA GLY A 5 2.76 4.44 3.41
C GLY A 5 1.88 3.18 3.43
N ARG A 6 1.47 2.64 2.28
CA ARG A 6 0.53 1.50 2.17
C ARG A 6 1.23 0.14 2.10
N PHE A 7 2.53 0.12 1.84
CA PHE A 7 3.31 -1.09 1.57
C PHE A 7 4.34 -1.37 2.67
N ALA A 8 4.01 -1.17 3.95
CA ALA A 8 5.01 -1.22 5.02
C ALA A 8 5.78 -2.56 5.08
N ARG A 9 5.08 -3.69 4.97
CA ARG A 9 5.70 -5.02 5.07
C ARG A 9 6.34 -5.45 3.76
N SER A 10 5.62 -5.28 2.66
CA SER A 10 6.08 -5.64 1.32
C SER A 10 7.24 -4.76 0.83
N LEU A 11 7.34 -3.52 1.29
CA LEU A 11 8.51 -2.67 1.06
C LEU A 11 9.76 -3.25 1.73
N GLY A 12 9.64 -3.88 2.90
CA GLY A 12 10.75 -4.59 3.53
C GLY A 12 11.30 -5.71 2.63
N LEU A 13 10.42 -6.48 2.00
CA LEU A 13 10.79 -7.52 1.03
C LEU A 13 11.43 -6.94 -0.23
N LEU A 14 10.94 -5.78 -0.68
CA LEU A 14 11.49 -5.10 -1.84
C LEU A 14 12.91 -4.59 -1.59
N LEU A 15 13.14 -3.98 -0.43
CA LEU A 15 14.40 -3.27 -0.16
C LEU A 15 15.54 -4.19 0.32
N GLY A 16 15.23 -5.34 0.93
CA GLY A 16 16.24 -6.25 1.49
C GLY A 16 16.45 -7.55 0.70
N PRO A 17 17.51 -8.33 1.03
CA PRO A 17 18.73 -7.89 1.72
C PRO A 17 19.70 -7.20 0.75
N GLY A 18 20.49 -6.22 1.19
CA GLY A 18 21.49 -5.52 0.36
C GLY A 18 21.16 -4.04 0.13
N SER A 19 21.45 -3.53 -1.07
CA SER A 19 21.24 -2.11 -1.41
C SER A 19 19.75 -1.79 -1.61
N ALA A 20 19.13 -1.20 -0.58
CA ALA A 20 17.74 -0.74 -0.64
C ALA A 20 17.46 0.18 -1.84
N PHE A 21 18.35 1.16 -2.08
CA PHE A 21 18.23 2.05 -3.23
C PHE A 21 18.35 1.29 -4.55
N GLY A 22 19.34 0.38 -4.67
CA GLY A 22 19.54 -0.42 -5.87
C GLY A 22 18.33 -1.28 -6.20
N HIS A 23 17.72 -1.93 -5.21
CA HIS A 23 16.50 -2.71 -5.42
C HIS A 23 15.31 -1.85 -5.83
N PHE A 24 15.14 -0.68 -5.21
CA PHE A 24 14.05 0.21 -5.58
C PHE A 24 14.21 0.78 -6.99
N LEU A 25 15.45 1.11 -7.39
CA LEU A 25 15.76 1.56 -8.75
C LEU A 25 15.49 0.45 -9.76
N ALA A 26 15.99 -0.77 -9.50
CA ALA A 26 15.75 -1.93 -10.36
C ALA A 26 14.26 -2.25 -10.51
N PHE A 27 13.47 -2.12 -9.44
CA PHE A 27 12.02 -2.23 -9.49
C PHE A 27 11.37 -1.15 -10.34
N SER A 28 11.82 0.11 -10.21
CA SER A 28 11.28 1.23 -10.99
C SER A 28 11.53 1.03 -12.49
N ASP A 29 12.74 0.60 -12.85
CA ASP A 29 13.10 0.26 -14.23
C ASP A 29 12.27 -0.91 -14.77
N TRP A 30 12.09 -1.95 -13.96
CA TRP A 30 11.26 -3.09 -14.32
C TRP A 30 9.81 -2.68 -14.52
N LEU A 31 9.27 -1.84 -13.64
CA LEU A 31 7.89 -1.37 -13.71
C LEU A 31 7.64 -0.59 -15.00
N TRP A 32 8.59 0.26 -15.39
CA TRP A 32 8.53 0.97 -16.67
C TRP A 32 8.54 0.01 -17.86
N ARG A 33 9.50 -0.94 -17.90
CA ARG A 33 9.59 -1.94 -18.97
C ARG A 33 8.33 -2.81 -19.09
N ALA A 34 7.74 -3.19 -17.96
CA ALA A 34 6.59 -4.09 -17.91
C ALA A 34 5.26 -3.40 -18.31
N THR A 35 5.16 -2.08 -18.15
CA THR A 35 3.86 -1.38 -18.26
C THR A 35 3.82 -0.25 -19.28
N GLY A 36 4.97 0.32 -19.65
CA GLY A 36 5.03 1.53 -20.47
C GLY A 36 4.30 2.72 -19.85
N LYS A 37 4.08 2.72 -18.52
CA LYS A 37 3.45 3.83 -17.78
C LYS A 37 4.43 4.61 -16.92
N THR A 38 4.42 5.93 -17.05
CA THR A 38 5.27 6.85 -16.27
C THR A 38 4.59 7.34 -14.99
N HIS A 39 3.26 7.31 -14.94
CA HIS A 39 2.46 7.76 -13.82
C HIS A 39 1.21 6.90 -13.64
N GLU A 40 0.67 6.98 -12.43
CA GLU A 40 -0.63 6.45 -12.00
C GLU A 40 -0.88 4.96 -12.23
N PHE A 41 -1.01 4.25 -11.11
CA PHE A 41 -1.53 2.88 -11.09
C PHE A 41 -2.73 2.83 -10.17
N ALA A 42 -3.78 2.13 -10.62
CA ALA A 42 -4.78 1.61 -9.71
C ALA A 42 -4.06 0.80 -8.62
N TYR A 43 -4.52 0.92 -7.38
CA TYR A 43 -3.83 0.35 -6.24
C TYR A 43 -3.73 -1.18 -6.35
N GLU A 44 -4.79 -1.82 -6.83
CA GLU A 44 -4.87 -3.25 -7.09
C GLU A 44 -3.82 -3.69 -8.11
N LYS A 45 -3.70 -2.94 -9.21
CA LYS A 45 -2.70 -3.24 -10.24
C LYS A 45 -1.28 -3.11 -9.71
N LEU A 46 -1.04 -2.13 -8.84
CA LEU A 46 0.27 -1.94 -8.21
C LEU A 46 0.62 -3.09 -7.25
N VAL A 47 -0.36 -3.63 -6.53
CA VAL A 47 -0.19 -4.83 -5.69
C VAL A 47 0.18 -6.03 -6.56
N ASP A 48 -0.52 -6.23 -7.69
CA ASP A 48 -0.23 -7.33 -8.62
C ASP A 48 1.16 -7.23 -9.26
N LEU A 49 1.56 -6.02 -9.66
CA LEU A 49 2.90 -5.77 -10.22
C LEU A 49 4.00 -5.97 -9.17
N LEU A 50 3.76 -5.56 -7.92
CA LEU A 50 4.73 -5.78 -6.85
C LEU A 50 4.85 -7.27 -6.50
N HIS A 51 3.74 -8.01 -6.48
CA HIS A 51 3.76 -9.46 -6.32
C HIS A 51 4.62 -10.11 -7.42
N ASP A 52 4.29 -9.81 -8.69
CA ASP A 52 5.00 -10.36 -9.84
C ASP A 52 6.51 -10.10 -9.74
N HIS A 53 6.92 -8.84 -9.57
CA HIS A 53 8.33 -8.49 -9.43
C HIS A 53 9.04 -9.27 -8.31
N LEU A 54 8.42 -9.35 -7.13
CA LEU A 54 9.02 -10.05 -5.99
C LEU A 54 9.14 -11.56 -6.24
N THR A 55 8.24 -12.17 -7.00
CA THR A 55 8.27 -13.61 -7.27
C THR A 55 9.09 -13.99 -8.49
N THR A 56 9.00 -13.24 -9.59
CA THR A 56 9.58 -13.62 -10.89
C THR A 56 10.96 -13.00 -11.09
N VAL A 57 11.14 -11.74 -10.70
CA VAL A 57 12.42 -11.04 -10.84
C VAL A 57 13.32 -11.26 -9.63
N ARG A 58 12.75 -11.19 -8.42
CA ARG A 58 13.50 -11.37 -7.18
C ARG A 58 13.54 -12.83 -6.70
N GLY A 59 12.75 -13.71 -7.29
CA GLY A 59 12.76 -15.14 -6.96
C GLY A 59 12.29 -15.47 -5.55
N LEU A 60 11.56 -14.57 -4.88
CA LEU A 60 11.08 -14.83 -3.52
C LEU A 60 9.90 -15.81 -3.54
N ALA A 61 9.78 -16.59 -2.48
CA ALA A 61 8.66 -17.52 -2.32
C ALA A 61 7.31 -16.77 -2.31
N ALA A 62 6.37 -17.23 -3.12
CA ALA A 62 5.08 -16.56 -3.31
C ALA A 62 4.23 -16.49 -2.03
N GLY A 63 4.33 -17.49 -1.14
CA GLY A 63 3.57 -17.52 0.12
C GLY A 63 3.86 -16.32 1.04
N PRO A 64 5.11 -16.13 1.48
CA PRO A 64 5.51 -14.96 2.27
C PRO A 64 5.22 -13.62 1.58
N VAL A 65 5.45 -13.51 0.27
CA VAL A 65 5.15 -12.30 -0.51
C VAL A 65 3.65 -11.98 -0.47
N ARG A 66 2.79 -12.96 -0.75
CA ARG A 66 1.34 -12.80 -0.72
C ARG A 66 0.83 -12.46 0.67
N ALA A 67 1.39 -13.04 1.73
CA ALA A 67 1.03 -12.73 3.10
C ALA A 67 1.36 -11.26 3.45
N ALA A 68 2.55 -10.79 3.10
CA ALA A 68 2.96 -9.40 3.33
C ALA A 68 2.06 -8.42 2.56
N LEU A 69 1.81 -8.67 1.28
CA LEU A 69 0.93 -7.85 0.45
C LEU A 69 -0.51 -7.84 0.94
N ARG A 70 -1.05 -8.99 1.36
CA ARG A 70 -2.41 -9.08 1.93
C ARG A 70 -2.54 -8.24 3.19
N ALA A 71 -1.58 -8.34 4.09
CA ALA A 71 -1.60 -7.59 5.34
C ALA A 71 -1.46 -6.07 5.11
N ASP A 72 -0.67 -5.66 4.11
CA ASP A 72 -0.55 -4.26 3.68
C ASP A 72 -1.85 -3.76 3.02
N TYR A 73 -2.44 -4.57 2.15
CA TYR A 73 -3.70 -4.27 1.47
C TYR A 73 -4.86 -4.09 2.46
N GLN A 74 -5.01 -5.01 3.42
CA GLN A 74 -6.02 -4.93 4.48
C GLN A 74 -5.84 -3.68 5.34
N ALA A 75 -4.61 -3.36 5.76
CA ALA A 75 -4.31 -2.18 6.57
C ALA A 75 -4.62 -0.85 5.85
N SER A 76 -4.61 -0.86 4.51
CA SER A 76 -4.93 0.34 3.72
C SER A 76 -6.42 0.73 3.76
N GLY A 77 -7.31 -0.22 4.04
CA GLY A 77 -8.77 -0.05 3.98
C GLY A 77 -9.38 -0.15 2.57
N ALA A 78 -8.58 -0.47 1.55
CA ALA A 78 -9.06 -0.70 0.19
C ALA A 78 -9.98 -1.93 0.11
N ARG A 79 -10.95 -1.90 -0.82
CA ARG A 79 -11.98 -2.95 -0.99
C ARG A 79 -11.95 -3.63 -2.37
N GLY A 80 -10.97 -3.31 -3.19
CA GLY A 80 -10.77 -3.98 -4.48
C GLY A 80 -10.25 -5.41 -4.31
N SER A 81 -10.06 -6.09 -5.43
CA SER A 81 -9.59 -7.47 -5.47
C SER A 81 -8.39 -7.59 -6.42
N PRO A 82 -7.15 -7.41 -5.91
CA PRO A 82 -5.94 -7.67 -6.68
C PRO A 82 -5.88 -9.15 -7.08
N GLN A 83 -5.49 -9.44 -8.32
CA GLN A 83 -5.44 -10.82 -8.84
C GLN A 83 -4.50 -11.71 -8.04
N SER A 84 -3.36 -11.16 -7.61
CA SER A 84 -2.36 -11.83 -6.77
C SER A 84 -2.88 -12.23 -5.39
N LEU A 85 -3.94 -11.57 -4.91
CA LEU A 85 -4.55 -11.83 -3.60
C LEU A 85 -5.86 -12.61 -3.69
N ALA A 86 -6.38 -12.84 -4.89
CA ALA A 86 -7.56 -13.69 -5.09
C ALA A 86 -7.32 -15.06 -4.47
N GLU A 87 -8.32 -15.56 -3.75
CA GLU A 87 -8.28 -16.91 -3.23
C GLU A 87 -8.38 -17.89 -4.40
N LEU A 88 -7.45 -18.85 -4.46
CA LEU A 88 -7.67 -20.01 -5.31
C LEU A 88 -8.91 -20.74 -4.77
N PRO A 89 -9.85 -21.19 -5.63
CA PRO A 89 -10.97 -22.00 -5.19
C PRO A 89 -10.42 -23.27 -4.51
N GLY A 90 -10.47 -23.33 -3.17
CA GLY A 90 -9.97 -24.49 -2.41
C GLY A 90 -9.39 -24.25 -1.02
N HIS A 91 -9.34 -23.00 -0.50
CA HIS A 91 -8.81 -22.76 0.84
C HIS A 91 -9.61 -21.73 1.66
N MET A 92 -10.93 -21.87 1.68
CA MET A 92 -11.78 -21.19 2.65
C MET A 92 -11.82 -21.96 3.97
N ALA A 93 -10.96 -21.60 4.91
CA ALA A 93 -11.19 -21.84 6.34
C ALA A 93 -10.37 -20.85 7.19
N GLY A 94 -11.07 -19.91 7.85
CA GLY A 94 -10.51 -19.16 8.99
C GLY A 94 -10.62 -17.65 8.88
N ALA A 95 -11.71 -17.11 9.42
CA ALA A 95 -11.99 -15.69 9.57
C ALA A 95 -11.00 -14.96 10.48
N GLN A 96 -10.85 -13.63 10.31
CA GLN A 96 -11.26 -12.66 11.34
C GLN A 96 -11.23 -11.23 10.77
N ALA A 97 -12.37 -10.55 10.81
CA ALA A 97 -12.44 -9.12 10.55
C ALA A 97 -11.73 -8.35 11.68
N ALA A 98 -10.61 -7.69 11.36
CA ALA A 98 -9.92 -6.83 12.31
C ALA A 98 -10.66 -5.49 12.45
N ALA A 99 -10.89 -5.08 13.70
CA ALA A 99 -11.55 -3.83 14.07
C ALA A 99 -10.77 -2.59 13.57
N PRO A 100 -11.45 -1.45 13.30
CA PRO A 100 -10.78 -0.23 12.84
C PRO A 100 -9.89 0.39 13.93
N ASP A 101 -8.64 0.68 13.59
CA ASP A 101 -7.67 1.37 14.45
C ASP A 101 -8.05 2.85 14.60
N SER A 102 -8.55 3.21 15.78
CA SER A 102 -9.03 4.53 16.19
C SER A 102 -7.96 5.64 16.14
N ARG A 103 -6.69 5.27 16.05
CA ARG A 103 -5.56 6.23 16.00
C ARG A 103 -5.49 7.05 14.71
N ARG A 104 -6.16 6.61 13.64
CA ARG A 104 -6.20 7.35 12.36
C ARG A 104 -7.22 8.50 12.37
N ALA A 105 -8.28 8.39 13.18
CA ALA A 105 -9.31 9.42 13.32
C ALA A 105 -8.77 10.68 14.05
N GLU A 106 -7.86 10.51 15.00
CA GLU A 106 -7.30 11.64 15.79
C GLU A 106 -6.50 12.65 14.95
N ARG A 107 -5.88 12.21 13.86
CA ARG A 107 -5.10 13.11 12.97
C ARG A 107 -5.99 13.98 12.09
N GLN A 108 -7.14 13.48 11.65
CA GLN A 108 -8.08 14.24 10.81
C GLN A 108 -8.88 15.25 11.63
N LEU A 109 -9.17 14.95 12.90
CA LEU A 109 -9.85 15.90 13.79
C LEU A 109 -9.03 17.17 14.08
N ARG A 110 -7.68 17.10 14.09
CA ARG A 110 -6.83 18.28 14.34
C ARG A 110 -6.90 19.33 13.23
N HIS A 111 -7.04 18.92 11.96
CA HIS A 111 -7.14 19.86 10.85
C HIS A 111 -8.51 20.55 10.74
N LEU A 112 -9.59 19.87 11.14
CA LEU A 112 -10.94 20.44 11.15
C LEU A 112 -11.15 21.45 12.30
N GLY A 113 -10.42 21.30 13.41
CA GLY A 113 -10.45 22.24 14.53
C GLY A 113 -9.79 23.58 14.21
N GLN A 114 -8.68 23.57 13.47
CA GLN A 114 -7.92 24.79 13.14
C GLN A 114 -8.69 25.70 12.17
N HIS A 115 -9.34 25.12 11.17
CA HIS A 115 -10.05 25.88 10.13
C HIS A 115 -11.35 26.57 10.63
N ARG A 116 -11.89 26.17 11.79
CA ARG A 116 -13.10 26.77 12.37
C ARG A 116 -12.82 28.04 13.17
N GLU A 117 -11.63 28.18 13.73
CA GLU A 117 -11.26 29.33 14.56
C GLU A 117 -10.76 30.52 13.70
N ASP A 118 -10.13 30.24 12.55
CA ASP A 118 -9.70 31.27 11.60
C ASP A 118 -10.87 32.02 10.96
N ILE A 119 -12.01 31.34 10.73
CA ILE A 119 -13.23 31.96 10.15
C ILE A 119 -13.89 32.92 11.15
N LYS A 120 -13.80 32.65 12.46
CA LYS A 120 -14.43 33.50 13.49
C LYS A 120 -13.65 34.79 13.75
N HIS A 121 -12.33 34.78 13.63
CA HIS A 121 -11.52 35.99 13.79
C HIS A 121 -11.65 36.95 12.59
N ALA A 122 -11.90 36.43 11.39
CA ALA A 122 -12.12 37.27 10.21
C ALA A 122 -13.48 38.00 10.20
N ALA A 123 -14.50 37.48 10.89
CA ALA A 123 -15.84 38.08 10.94
C ALA A 123 -16.04 39.15 12.03
N ALA A 124 -15.07 39.33 12.94
CA ALA A 124 -15.12 40.32 14.02
C ALA A 124 -14.32 41.61 13.73
N ALA A 125 -13.72 41.72 12.55
CA ALA A 125 -12.88 42.84 12.13
C ALA A 125 -13.43 43.62 10.92
N ALA A 126 -14.73 43.51 10.66
CA ALA A 126 -15.49 44.35 9.72
C ALA A 126 -16.67 44.98 10.44
#